data_AF-A0A7C7H524-F1
#
_entry.id   AF-A0A7C7H524-F1
#
_cell.length_a   1.000
_cell.length_b   1.000
_cell.length_c   1.000
_cell.angle_alpha   90.00
_cell.angle_beta   90.00
_cell.angle_gamma   90.00
#
_symmetry.space_group_name_H-M   'P 1'
#
loop_
_entity.id
_entity.type
_entity.pdbx_description
1 polymer ?
#
loop_
_entity_poly.entity_id
_entity_poly.type
_entity_poly.pdbx_seq_one_letter_code
_entity_poly.pdbx_strand_id
1 'polypeptide(L)' 'MKKFLKKLVLFILKRLAKKRIKRFKGKIIAVTGSVGKTSTKDAIYTVLNSQFKVKYSKKSMNSDFGLLLTILDID' A
#
# COMPACT_ATOMS: atom_id res chain seq x y z
N MET A 1 -8.95 0.17 26.90
CA MET A 1 -7.63 -0.44 26.56
C MET A 1 -7.44 -0.79 25.08
N LYS A 2 -8.20 -1.72 24.48
CA LYS A 2 -7.93 -2.22 23.10
C LYS A 2 -7.89 -1.14 22.00
N LYS A 3 -8.77 -0.13 22.05
CA LYS A 3 -8.80 0.99 21.07
C LYS A 3 -7.54 1.87 21.14
N PHE A 4 -7.01 2.10 22.34
CA PHE A 4 -5.79 2.89 22.53
C PHE A 4 -4.57 2.16 21.96
N LEU A 5 -4.43 0.87 22.28
CA LEU A 5 -3.35 0.04 21.74
C LEU A 5 -3.40 -0.02 20.21
N LYS A 6 -4.60 -0.18 19.62
CA LYS A 6 -4.77 -0.15 18.16
C LYS A 6 -4.27 1.16 17.54
N LYS A 7 -4.60 2.31 18.15
CA LYS A 7 -4.12 3.62 17.68
C LYS A 7 -2.60 3.75 17.78
N LEU A 8 -2.00 3.28 18.88
CA LEU A 8 -0.55 3.31 19.07
C LEU A 8 0.18 2.47 18.01
N VAL A 9 -0.30 1.25 17.75
CA VAL A 9 0.26 0.37 16.72
C VAL A 9 0.14 1.01 15.33
N LEU A 10 -1.04 1.55 14.98
CA LEU A 10 -1.22 2.26 13.72
C LEU A 10 -0.28 3.46 13.58
N PHE A 11 -0.05 4.21 14.66
CA PHE A 11 0.87 5.34 14.66
C PHE A 11 2.31 4.91 14.35
N ILE A 12 2.78 3.84 14.99
CA ILE A 12 4.12 3.27 14.76
C ILE A 12 4.25 2.79 13.32
N LEU A 13 3.29 1.96 12.85
CA LEU A 13 3.26 1.46 11.47
C LEU A 13 3.26 2.60 10.44
N LYS A 14 2.49 3.66 10.69
CA LYS A 14 2.46 4.85 9.81
C LYS A 14 3.81 5.56 9.74
N ARG A 15 4.54 5.67 10.86
CA ARG A 15 5.89 6.25 10.85
C ARG A 15 6.88 5.39 10.07
N LEU A 16 6.83 4.07 10.26
CA LEU A 16 7.70 3.13 9.54
C LEU A 16 7.40 3.14 8.03
N ALA A 17 6.12 3.09 7.64
CA ALA A 17 5.68 3.12 6.26
C ALA A 17 6.11 4.42 5.56
N LYS A 18 5.96 5.58 6.22
CA LYS A 18 6.47 6.86 5.71
C LYS A 18 7.99 6.83 5.48
N LYS A 19 8.75 6.25 6.40
CA LYS A 19 10.21 6.12 6.28
C LYS A 19 10.58 5.20 5.12
N ARG A 20 9.83 4.11 4.90
CA ARG A 20 10.02 3.17 3.77
C ARG A 20 9.76 3.87 2.43
N ILE A 21 8.64 4.56 2.29
CA ILE A 21 8.31 5.35 1.09
C ILE A 21 9.39 6.37 0.77
N LYS A 22 9.88 7.12 1.78
CA LYS A 22 10.95 8.11 1.58
C LYS A 22 12.26 7.50 1.06
N ARG A 23 12.52 6.22 1.34
CA ARG A 23 13.72 5.50 0.89
C ARG A 23 13.51 4.73 -0.41
N PHE A 24 12.26 4.56 -0.83
CA PHE A 24 11.92 3.84 -2.04
C PHE A 24 12.32 4.67 -3.26
N LYS A 25 13.12 4.07 -4.15
CA LYS A 25 13.63 4.73 -5.36
C LYS A 25 12.76 4.48 -6.61
N GLY A 26 11.71 3.68 -6.49
CA GLY A 26 10.80 3.37 -7.59
C GLY A 26 9.68 4.40 -7.76
N LYS A 27 8.82 4.16 -8.76
CA LYS A 27 7.61 4.95 -8.99
C LYS A 27 6.47 4.42 -8.12
N ILE A 28 5.68 5.32 -7.54
CA ILE A 28 4.52 4.99 -6.72
C ILE A 28 3.27 5.45 -7.47
N ILE A 29 2.31 4.54 -7.68
CA ILE A 29 1.05 4.83 -8.34
C ILE A 29 -0.08 4.64 -7.32
N ALA A 30 -0.83 5.69 -7.04
CA ALA A 30 -1.99 5.65 -6.15
C ALA A 30 -3.28 5.66 -6.97
N VAL A 31 -4.13 4.64 -6.79
CA VAL A 31 -5.44 4.54 -7.46
C VAL A 31 -6.53 4.89 -6.45
N THR A 32 -7.34 5.90 -6.76
CA THR A 32 -8.46 6.39 -5.94
C THR A 32 -9.75 6.48 -6.75
N GLY A 33 -10.86 6.86 -6.12
CA GLY A 33 -12.18 7.01 -6.74
C GLY A 33 -13.26 6.16 -6.08
N SER A 34 -14.54 6.45 -6.32
CA SER A 34 -15.65 5.70 -5.71
C SER A 34 -15.80 4.31 -6.33
N VAL A 35 -15.60 4.21 -7.65
CA VAL A 35 -15.80 3.00 -8.47
C VAL A 35 -14.52 2.70 -9.27
N GLY A 36 -14.36 1.47 -9.75
CA GLY A 36 -13.27 1.11 -10.67
C GLY A 36 -11.87 0.92 -10.06
N LYS A 37 -11.63 1.31 -8.80
CA LYS A 37 -10.30 1.21 -8.14
C LYS A 37 -9.60 -0.14 -8.32
N THR A 38 -10.32 -1.24 -8.09
CA THR A 38 -9.75 -2.59 -8.17
C THR A 38 -9.39 -2.93 -9.61
N SER A 39 -10.33 -2.77 -10.54
CA SER A 39 -10.12 -3.06 -11.97
C SER A 39 -9.01 -2.19 -12.57
N THR A 40 -8.94 -0.90 -12.21
CA THR A 40 -7.89 0.02 -12.67
C THR A 40 -6.52 -0.41 -12.16
N LYS A 41 -6.41 -0.79 -10.89
CA LYS A 41 -5.14 -1.28 -10.33
C LYS A 41 -4.70 -2.58 -10.98
N ASP A 42 -5.64 -3.49 -11.23
CA ASP A 42 -5.37 -4.78 -11.88
C ASP A 42 -4.89 -4.54 -13.32
N ALA A 43 -5.53 -3.65 -14.07
CA ALA A 43 -5.08 -3.27 -15.41
C ALA A 43 -3.66 -2.67 -15.43
N ILE A 44 -3.37 -1.74 -14.49
CA ILE A 44 -2.02 -1.16 -14.33
C ILE A 44 -0.99 -2.26 -14.05
N TYR A 45 -1.32 -3.19 -13.15
CA TYR A 45 -0.44 -4.31 -12.82
C TYR A 45 -0.19 -5.20 -14.05
N THR A 46 -1.24 -5.58 -14.79
CA THR A 46 -1.13 -6.41 -15.98
C THR A 46 -0.18 -5.82 -17.02
N VAL A 47 -0.25 -4.50 -17.26
CA VAL A 47 0.62 -3.83 -18.22
C VAL A 47 2.06 -3.77 -17.71
N LEU A 48 2.26 -3.26 -16.49
CA LEU A 48 3.61 -2.96 -15.98
C LEU A 48 4.40 -4.21 -15.55
N ASN A 49 3.73 -5.29 -15.13
CA ASN A 49 4.39 -6.50 -14.64
C ASN A 49 5.16 -7.25 -15.74
N SER A 50 4.93 -6.92 -17.01
CA SER A 50 5.68 -7.49 -18.14
C SER A 50 7.12 -6.94 -18.27
N GLN A 51 7.36 -5.71 -17.78
CA GLN A 51 8.62 -4.99 -18.00
C GLN A 51 9.30 -4.53 -16.71
N PHE A 52 8.56 -4.44 -15.60
CA PHE A 52 9.07 -3.93 -14.33
C PHE A 52 8.77 -4.87 -13.17
N LYS A 53 9.60 -4.82 -12.13
CA LYS A 53 9.27 -5.44 -10.83
C LYS A 53 8.19 -4.59 -10.15
N VAL A 54 6.94 -5.01 -10.27
CA VAL A 54 5.79 -4.31 -9.69
C VAL A 54 5.38 -4.98 -8.38
N LYS A 55 5.35 -4.22 -7.29
CA LYS A 55 4.62 -4.59 -6.07
C LYS A 55 3.30 -3.84 -6.02
N TYR A 56 2.24 -4.55 -5.68
CA TYR A 56 0.89 -3.99 -5.57
C TYR A 56 0.16 -4.64 -4.40
N SER A 57 -0.85 -3.97 -3.85
CA SER A 57 -1.65 -4.53 -2.75
C SER A 57 -2.46 -5.75 -3.23
N LYS A 58 -2.43 -6.88 -2.51
CA LYS A 58 -3.32 -8.00 -2.82
C LYS A 58 -4.79 -7.66 -2.47
N LYS A 59 -5.74 -8.38 -3.08
CA LYS A 59 -7.20 -8.10 -3.07
C LYS A 59 -7.70 -7.69 -1.67
N SER A 60 -8.37 -6.53 -1.60
CA SER A 60 -9.07 -5.96 -0.43
C SER A 60 -8.25 -5.62 0.82
N MET A 61 -6.96 -5.28 0.70
CA MET A 61 -6.22 -4.61 1.78
C MET A 61 -6.53 -3.11 1.87
N ASN A 62 -7.81 -2.75 1.93
CA ASN A 62 -8.29 -1.35 1.98
C ASN A 62 -8.34 -0.77 3.40
N SER A 63 -7.98 -1.57 4.41
CA SER A 63 -7.89 -1.09 5.79
C SER A 63 -6.59 -0.31 6.02
N ASP A 64 -6.59 0.57 7.02
CA ASP A 64 -5.37 1.31 7.42
C ASP A 64 -4.20 0.36 7.71
N PHE A 65 -4.47 -0.79 8.33
CA PHE A 65 -3.45 -1.82 8.55
C PHE A 65 -2.98 -2.44 7.25
N GLY A 66 -3.90 -2.81 6.36
CA GLY A 66 -3.57 -3.45 5.10
C GLY A 66 -2.68 -2.55 4.22
N LEU A 67 -3.01 -1.27 4.13
CA LEU A 67 -2.20 -0.31 3.39
C LEU A 67 -0.80 -0.16 4.00
N LEU A 68 -0.71 0.03 5.32
CA LEU A 68 0.57 0.22 5.99
C LEU A 68 1.47 -1.00 5.88
N LEU A 69 0.92 -2.20 6.02
CA LEU A 69 1.67 -3.45 5.88
C LEU A 69 2.13 -3.67 4.43
N THR A 70 1.29 -3.35 3.44
CA THR A 70 1.69 -3.43 2.02
C THR A 70 2.88 -2.53 1.73
N ILE A 71 2.91 -1.32 2.29
CA ILE A 71 4.03 -0.38 2.12
C ILE A 71 5.31 -0.92 2.76
N LEU A 72 5.19 -1.55 3.93
CA LEU A 72 6.33 -2.11 4.65
C LEU A 72 6.90 -3.35 3.95
N ASP A 73 6.07 -4.08 3.23
CA ASP A 73 6.46 -5.23 2.40
C ASP A 73 7.13 -4.81 1.08
N ILE A 74 7.28 -3.51 0.76
CA ILE A 74 8.01 -3.09 -0.45
C ILE A 74 9.51 -3.38 -0.25
N ASP A 75 10.20 -3.99 -1.23
CA ASP A 75 11.66 -4.26 -1.20
C ASP A 75 12.48 -2.98 -1.39
#